data_AF-A0A2R4MJ63-F1
#
_entry.id   AF-A0A2R4MJ63-F1
#
_cell.length_a   1.000
_cell.length_b   1.000
_cell.length_c   1.000
_cell.angle_alpha   90.00
_cell.angle_beta   90.00
_cell.angle_gamma   90.00
#
_symmetry.space_group_name_H-M   'P 1'
#
loop_
_entity.id
_entity.type
_entity.pdbx_description
1 polymer ?
#
loop_
_entity_poly.entity_id
_entity_poly.type
_entity_poly.pdbx_seq_one_letter_code
_entity_poly.pdbx_strand_id
1 'polypeptide(L)'
;MPPQLPKSMSRDQLELLFLVGQCSNTDEIYIRSAMTIERQKKVFGQLVTRFQFANIHEIRSFQKAHQVEVYNRLKKWGVSCSIHALVLMEKIFIRS
;
A
#
# COMPACT_ATOMS: atom_id res chain seq x y z
N MET A 1 8.32 6.48 -18.14
CA MET A 1 7.31 7.01 -17.22
C MET A 1 6.75 5.85 -16.40
N PRO A 2 6.60 5.95 -15.07
CA PRO A 2 5.91 4.91 -14.31
C PRO A 2 4.46 4.78 -14.79
N PRO A 3 3.88 3.56 -14.79
CA PRO A 3 2.48 3.37 -15.18
C PRO A 3 1.58 4.24 -14.30
N GLN A 4 0.49 4.76 -14.87
CA GLN A 4 -0.43 5.62 -14.13
C GLN A 4 -1.21 4.83 -13.07
N LEU A 5 -1.53 5.45 -11.93
CA LEU A 5 -2.43 4.85 -10.95
C LEU A 5 -3.86 4.86 -11.51
N PRO A 6 -4.53 3.70 -11.65
CA PRO A 6 -5.88 3.65 -12.19
C PRO A 6 -6.87 4.40 -11.30
N LYS A 7 -7.72 5.23 -11.92
CA LYS A 7 -8.80 5.95 -11.23
C LYS A 7 -9.75 5.00 -10.47
N SER A 8 -10.01 3.83 -11.04
CA SER A 8 -10.78 2.74 -10.43
C SER A 8 -9.85 1.71 -9.77
N MET A 9 -9.56 1.93 -8.49
CA MET A 9 -9.02 0.91 -7.58
C MET A 9 -9.89 0.85 -6.33
N SER A 10 -10.10 -0.37 -5.83
CA SER A 10 -10.81 -0.59 -4.57
C SER A 10 -9.98 -0.13 -3.37
N ARG A 11 -10.65 0.08 -2.22
CA ARG A 11 -9.97 0.37 -0.95
C ARG A 11 -8.90 -0.67 -0.64
N ASP A 12 -9.25 -1.95 -0.72
CA ASP A 12 -8.38 -3.10 -0.47
C ASP A 12 -7.09 -3.04 -1.33
N GLN A 13 -7.22 -2.69 -2.60
CA GLN A 13 -6.08 -2.56 -3.52
C GLN A 13 -5.17 -1.40 -3.14
N LEU A 14 -5.74 -0.25 -2.78
CA LEU A 14 -4.98 0.92 -2.35
C LEU A 14 -4.32 0.69 -0.99
N GLU A 15 -5.01 0.04 -0.06
CA GLU A 15 -4.51 -0.29 1.28
C GLU A 15 -3.31 -1.22 1.18
N LEU A 16 -3.40 -2.30 0.41
CA LEU A 16 -2.26 -3.20 0.20
C LEU A 16 -1.11 -2.51 -0.52
N LEU A 17 -1.40 -1.72 -1.55
CA LEU A 17 -0.36 -0.98 -2.24
C LEU A 17 0.36 -0.05 -1.26
N PHE A 18 -0.40 0.67 -0.42
CA PHE A 18 0.16 1.52 0.63
C PHE A 18 1.03 0.75 1.62
N LEU A 19 0.52 -0.37 2.17
CA LEU A 19 1.24 -1.19 3.14
C LEU A 19 2.54 -1.78 2.58
N VAL A 20 2.56 -2.22 1.32
CA VAL A 20 3.77 -2.73 0.66
C VAL A 20 4.90 -1.70 0.63
N GLY A 21 4.55 -0.42 0.44
CA GLY A 21 5.51 0.67 0.44
C GLY A 21 5.96 1.14 1.82
N GLN A 22 5.36 0.63 2.90
CA GLN A 22 5.66 1.02 4.28
C GLN A 22 6.23 -0.13 5.11
N CYS A 23 5.95 -1.38 4.75
CA CYS A 23 6.39 -2.55 5.50
C CYS A 23 7.74 -3.06 5.00
N SER A 24 8.60 -3.44 5.93
CA SER A 24 9.96 -3.92 5.64
C SER A 24 9.93 -5.33 5.08
N ASN A 25 8.99 -6.13 5.55
CA ASN A 25 8.76 -7.54 5.18
C ASN A 25 7.28 -7.77 4.83
N THR A 26 6.99 -8.90 4.18
CA THR A 26 5.62 -9.28 3.80
C THR A 26 4.75 -9.66 4.99
N ASP A 27 5.34 -10.11 6.09
CA ASP A 27 4.60 -10.53 7.29
C ASP A 27 3.95 -9.34 8.00
N GLU A 28 4.62 -8.19 8.03
CA GLU A 28 4.05 -6.93 8.53
C GLU A 28 2.83 -6.48 7.72
N ILE A 29 2.80 -6.76 6.41
CA ILE A 29 1.64 -6.46 5.55
C ILE A 29 0.44 -7.30 6.00
N TYR A 30 0.66 -8.59 6.24
CA TYR A 30 -0.39 -9.51 6.69
C TYR A 30 -0.97 -9.11 8.04
N ILE A 31 -0.15 -8.59 8.95
CA ILE A 31 -0.56 -8.18 10.30
C ILE A 31 -1.27 -6.81 10.30
N ARG A 32 -0.85 -5.87 9.45
CA ARG A 32 -1.32 -4.47 9.48
C ARG A 32 -2.57 -4.21 8.64
N SER A 33 -2.94 -5.12 7.74
CA SER A 33 -4.18 -4.99 6.98
C SER A 33 -5.38 -5.51 7.77
N ALA A 34 -6.53 -4.85 7.63
CA ALA A 34 -7.80 -5.35 8.16
C ALA A 34 -8.36 -6.55 7.36
N MET A 35 -7.70 -6.96 6.28
CA MET A 35 -8.10 -8.07 5.41
C MET A 35 -7.57 -9.42 5.90
N THR A 36 -8.32 -10.49 5.63
CA THR A 36 -7.81 -11.87 5.80
C THR A 36 -6.65 -12.16 4.84
N ILE A 37 -5.76 -13.08 5.22
CA ILE A 37 -4.59 -13.46 4.41
C ILE A 37 -5.01 -13.91 2.99
N GLU A 38 -6.09 -14.68 2.87
CA GLU A 38 -6.63 -15.13 1.57
C GLU A 38 -7.08 -13.97 0.69
N ARG A 39 -7.78 -13.00 1.29
CA ARG A 39 -8.21 -11.79 0.60
C ARG A 39 -7.00 -10.97 0.17
N GLN A 40 -5.99 -10.84 1.02
CA GLN A 40 -4.76 -10.14 0.69
C GLN A 40 -4.03 -10.79 -0.49
N LYS A 41 -3.84 -12.12 -0.47
CA LYS A 41 -3.24 -12.87 -1.59
C LYS A 41 -4.00 -12.66 -2.89
N LYS A 42 -5.33 -12.69 -2.86
CA LYS A 42 -6.18 -12.46 -4.03
C LYS A 42 -5.98 -11.06 -4.60
N VAL A 43 -6.01 -10.03 -3.75
CA VAL A 43 -5.85 -8.63 -4.18
C VAL A 43 -4.43 -8.38 -4.68
N PHE A 44 -3.42 -8.97 -4.04
CA PHE A 44 -2.03 -8.88 -4.48
C PHE A 44 -1.82 -9.51 -5.86
N GLY A 45 -2.39 -10.70 -6.08
CA GLY A 45 -2.38 -11.35 -7.39
C GLY A 45 -2.99 -10.45 -8.48
N GLN A 46 -4.12 -9.81 -8.18
CA GLN A 46 -4.73 -8.85 -9.11
C GLN A 46 -3.82 -7.65 -9.41
N LEU A 47 -3.11 -7.11 -8.42
CA LEU A 47 -2.17 -6.00 -8.62
C LEU A 47 -0.98 -6.45 -9.48
N VAL A 48 -0.39 -7.60 -9.17
CA VAL A 48 0.72 -8.18 -9.95
C VAL A 48 0.30 -8.40 -11.40
N THR A 49 -0.84 -9.03 -11.66
CA THR A 49 -1.34 -9.24 -13.03
C THR A 49 -1.65 -7.94 -13.74
N ARG A 50 -2.29 -6.97 -13.06
CA ARG A 50 -2.73 -5.71 -13.69
C ARG A 50 -1.57 -4.81 -14.10
N PHE A 51 -0.52 -4.75 -13.30
CA PHE A 51 0.64 -3.89 -13.54
C PHE A 51 1.86 -4.64 -14.05
N GLN A 52 1.74 -5.97 -14.23
CA GLN A 52 2.82 -6.86 -14.66
C GLN A 52 4.07 -6.73 -13.79
N PHE A 53 3.88 -6.59 -12.47
CA PHE A 53 5.00 -6.47 -11.54
C PHE A 53 5.81 -7.78 -11.51
N ALA A 54 7.10 -7.72 -11.85
CA ALA A 54 7.97 -8.88 -11.84
C ALA A 54 8.40 -9.28 -10.42
N ASN A 55 8.47 -8.32 -9.50
CA ASN A 55 8.92 -8.52 -8.13
C ASN A 55 8.37 -7.45 -7.17
N ILE A 56 8.59 -7.65 -5.87
CA ILE A 56 8.12 -6.73 -4.82
C ILE A 56 8.78 -5.34 -4.89
N HIS A 57 10.00 -5.22 -5.43
CA HIS A 57 10.68 -3.92 -5.55
C HIS A 57 9.99 -3.01 -6.57
N GLU A 58 9.42 -3.57 -7.63
CA GLU A 58 8.62 -2.80 -8.59
C GLU A 58 7.32 -2.29 -7.96
N ILE A 59 6.67 -3.10 -7.13
CA ILE A 59 5.46 -2.68 -6.39
C ILE A 59 5.80 -1.53 -5.44
N ARG A 60 6.93 -1.63 -4.72
CA ARG A 60 7.43 -0.55 -3.84
C ARG A 60 7.76 0.71 -4.61
N SER A 61 8.45 0.58 -5.75
CA SER A 61 8.80 1.73 -6.60
C SER A 61 7.55 2.40 -7.17
N PHE A 62 6.55 1.61 -7.58
CA PHE A 62 5.26 2.11 -8.04
C PHE A 62 4.49 2.81 -6.91
N GLN A 63 4.42 2.21 -5.71
CA GLN A 63 3.82 2.86 -4.55
C GLN A 63 4.50 4.19 -4.24
N LYS A 64 5.84 4.25 -4.27
CA LYS A 64 6.60 5.46 -3.97
C LYS A 64 6.31 6.57 -4.98
N ALA A 65 6.19 6.23 -6.27
CA ALA A 65 5.83 7.17 -7.32
C ALA A 65 4.41 7.76 -7.15
N HIS A 66 3.50 7.00 -6.51
CA HIS A 66 2.09 7.35 -6.37
C HIS A 66 1.65 7.60 -4.91
N GLN A 67 2.61 7.72 -3.97
CA GLN A 67 2.35 7.69 -2.53
C GLN A 67 1.32 8.73 -2.09
N VAL A 68 1.46 9.97 -2.57
CA VAL A 68 0.55 11.08 -2.24
C VAL A 68 -0.86 10.81 -2.74
N GLU A 69 -1.02 10.30 -3.96
CA GLU A 69 -2.33 10.00 -4.53
C GLU A 69 -3.01 8.83 -3.79
N VAL A 70 -2.27 7.75 -3.54
CA VAL A 70 -2.76 6.58 -2.79
C VAL A 70 -3.24 7.02 -1.41
N TYR A 71 -2.45 7.81 -0.69
CA TYR A 71 -2.80 8.34 0.62
C TYR A 71 -4.05 9.22 0.57
N ASN A 72 -4.13 10.18 -0.36
CA ASN A 72 -5.28 11.07 -0.49
C ASN A 72 -6.58 10.31 -0.79
N ARG A 73 -6.49 9.23 -1.57
CA ARG A 73 -7.64 8.37 -1.87
C ARG A 73 -8.07 7.56 -0.66
N LEU A 74 -7.14 6.98 0.10
CA LEU A 74 -7.45 6.26 1.34
C LEU A 74 -8.03 7.19 2.42
N LYS A 75 -7.55 8.44 2.49
CA LYS A 75 -8.06 9.47 3.41
C LYS A 75 -9.55 9.75 3.15
N LYS A 76 -10.00 9.80 1.90
CA LYS A 76 -11.42 10.00 1.54
C LYS A 76 -12.34 8.89 2.08
N TRP A 77 -11.79 7.71 2.35
CA TRP A 77 -12.54 6.55 2.84
C TRP A 77 -12.51 6.42 4.37
N GLY A 78 -11.99 7.43 5.08
CA GLY A 78 -11.91 7.39 6.55
C GLY A 78 -10.84 6.45 7.09
N VAL A 79 -9.92 5.94 6.25
CA VAL A 79 -8.79 5.07 6.64
C VAL A 79 -7.67 5.90 7.31
N SER A 80 -8.07 6.85 8.16
CA SER A 80 -7.20 7.83 8.80
C SER A 80 -6.43 7.22 9.96
N CYS A 81 -7.06 6.39 10.81
CA CYS A 81 -6.49 6.07 12.11
C CYS A 81 -5.33 5.05 12.09
N SER A 82 -5.37 4.03 11.23
CA SER A 82 -4.29 3.03 11.18
C SER A 82 -3.10 3.49 10.34
N ILE A 83 -3.35 4.28 9.29
CA ILE A 83 -2.34 4.75 8.36
C ILE A 83 -1.61 6.00 8.87
N HIS A 84 -2.30 6.95 9.54
CA HIS A 84 -1.61 8.08 10.18
C HIS A 84 -0.65 7.62 11.27
N ALA A 85 -1.04 6.64 12.09
CA ALA A 85 -0.19 6.15 13.18
C ALA A 85 1.13 5.58 12.64
N LEU A 86 1.09 4.87 11.51
CA LEU A 86 2.25 4.33 10.81
C LEU A 86 3.21 5.44 10.31
N VAL A 87 2.68 6.43 9.60
CA VAL A 87 3.49 7.53 9.03
C VAL A 87 4.02 8.48 10.11
N LEU A 88 3.28 8.68 11.21
CA LEU A 88 3.75 9.47 12.35
C LEU A 88 4.86 8.74 13.12
N MET A 89 4.72 7.43 13.33
CA MET A 89 5.71 6.62 14.06
C MET A 89 7.07 6.60 13.34
N GLU A 90 7.10 6.47 11.99
CA GLU A 90 8.37 6.54 11.24
C GLU A 90 9.02 7.93 11.32
N LYS A 91 8.24 9.01 11.30
CA LYS A 91 8.79 10.38 11.42
C LYS A 91 9.30 10.71 12.81
N ILE A 92 8.75 10.08 13.85
CA ILE A 92 9.21 10.25 15.24
C ILE A 92 10.50 9.47 15.48
N PHE A 93 10.66 8.28 14.88
CA PHE A 93 11.84 7.43 15.09
C PHE A 93 13.11 7.91 14.37
N ILE A 94 12.99 8.61 13.22
CA ILE A 94 14.16 9.14 12.46
C ILE A 94 14.76 10.41 13.10
N ARG A 95 14.14 10.98 14.15
CA ARG A 95 14.60 12.20 14.83
C ARG A 95 15.09 11.98 16.28
N SER A 96 15.26 10.74 16.73
CA SER A 96 15.84 10.42 18.06
C SER A 96 17.26 9.88 17.94
#